data_AF-A0A2C9CAL9-F1
#
_entry.id   AF-A0A2C9CAL9-F1
#
_cell.length_a   1.000
_cell.length_b   1.000
_cell.length_c   1.000
_cell.angle_alpha   90.00
_cell.angle_beta   90.00
_cell.angle_gamma   90.00
#
_symmetry.space_group_name_H-M   'P 1'
#
loop_
_entity.id
_entity.type
_entity.pdbx_description
1 polymer ?
#
loop_
_entity_poly.entity_id
_entity_poly.type
_entity_poly.pdbx_seq_one_letter_code
_entity_poly.pdbx_strand_id
1 'polypeptide(L)'
;MINETLLELEKAGYRVTLNGDKICLDFVGKEKPAMDTVLPLLEALKQNKAEAIVCLQQAEALNERMAIMGENCSPDEVLPYVTEFNSLVIPFASPARYHWWKGGQSPCETLKELGRCDLLDKYRHVSGN
;
A
#
# COMPACT_ATOMS: atom_id res chain seq x y z
N MET A 1 -16.37 10.62 4.60
CA MET A 1 -17.46 9.85 5.24
C MET A 1 -17.48 8.41 4.75
N ILE A 2 -17.52 8.14 3.44
CA ILE A 2 -17.59 6.75 2.95
C ILE A 2 -16.35 5.91 3.27
N ASN A 3 -15.15 6.51 3.28
CA ASN A 3 -13.91 5.83 3.68
C ASN A 3 -13.94 5.31 5.11
N GLU A 4 -14.52 6.08 6.04
CA GLU A 4 -14.68 5.65 7.44
C GLU A 4 -15.68 4.50 7.52
N THR A 5 -16.78 4.56 6.78
CA THR A 5 -17.76 3.45 6.71
C THR A 5 -17.12 2.16 6.19
N LEU A 6 -16.30 2.23 5.14
CA LEU A 6 -15.59 1.07 4.60
C LEU A 6 -14.60 0.50 5.63
N LEU A 7 -13.83 1.36 6.30
CA LEU A 7 -12.88 0.96 7.33
C LEU A 7 -13.56 0.30 8.54
N GLU A 8 -14.70 0.84 8.99
CA GLU A 8 -15.46 0.26 10.11
C GLU A 8 -16.09 -1.09 9.72
N LEU A 9 -16.52 -1.27 8.46
CA LEU A 9 -16.97 -2.58 7.97
C LEU A 9 -15.83 -3.60 7.98
N GLU A 10 -14.62 -3.21 7.57
CA GLU A 10 -13.43 -4.06 7.64
C GLU A 10 -13.07 -4.44 9.09
N LYS A 11 -13.12 -3.48 10.02
CA LYS A 11 -12.92 -3.75 11.46
C LYS A 11 -13.99 -4.69 12.03
N ALA A 12 -15.23 -4.57 11.55
CA ALA A 12 -16.31 -5.49 11.89
C ALA A 12 -16.14 -6.89 11.25
N GLY A 13 -15.10 -7.11 10.46
CA GLY A 13 -14.77 -8.38 9.84
C GLY A 13 -15.45 -8.62 8.49
N TYR A 14 -15.96 -7.57 7.84
CA TYR A 14 -16.46 -7.65 6.47
C TYR A 14 -15.37 -7.25 5.49
N ARG A 15 -15.13 -8.09 4.50
CA ARG A 15 -14.37 -7.75 3.31
C ARG A 15 -15.31 -7.08 2.32
N VAL A 16 -14.98 -5.86 1.91
CA VAL A 16 -15.74 -5.11 0.90
C VAL A 16 -15.02 -5.22 -0.44
N THR A 17 -15.70 -5.74 -1.46
CA THR A 17 -15.13 -5.91 -2.81
C THR A 17 -16.06 -5.34 -3.87
N LEU A 18 -15.53 -5.09 -5.07
CA LEU A 18 -16.33 -4.78 -6.24
C LEU A 18 -16.44 -5.99 -7.16
N ASN A 19 -17.64 -6.22 -7.67
CA ASN A 19 -17.89 -7.10 -8.80
C ASN A 19 -18.61 -6.30 -9.90
N GLY A 20 -17.82 -5.68 -10.77
CA GLY A 20 -18.29 -4.65 -11.68
C GLY A 20 -18.84 -3.45 -10.89
N ASP A 21 -20.11 -3.09 -11.10
CA ASP A 21 -20.79 -1.97 -10.42
C ASP A 21 -21.54 -2.38 -9.13
N LYS A 22 -21.26 -3.58 -8.62
CA LYS A 22 -21.89 -4.11 -7.42
C LYS A 22 -20.88 -4.19 -6.29
N ILE A 23 -21.24 -3.64 -5.14
CA ILE A 23 -20.48 -3.79 -3.90
C ILE A 23 -20.86 -5.12 -3.27
N CYS A 24 -19.87 -5.96 -3.02
CA CYS A 24 -19.99 -7.25 -2.36
C CYS A 24 -19.40 -7.16 -0.95
N LEU A 25 -20.09 -7.78 0.01
CA LEU A 25 -19.74 -7.79 1.42
C LEU A 25 -19.60 -9.23 1.88
N ASP A 26 -18.37 -9.70 2.04
CA ASP A 26 -18.07 -11.05 2.50
C ASP A 26 -17.64 -11.01 3.96
N PHE A 27 -18.38 -11.69 4.83
CA PHE A 27 -17.97 -11.80 6.23
C PHE A 27 -16.82 -12.79 6.37
N VAL A 28 -15.66 -12.30 6.80
CA VAL A 28 -14.42 -13.07 6.99
C VAL A 28 -13.96 -13.13 8.45
N GLY A 29 -14.69 -12.47 9.36
CA GLY A 29 -14.41 -12.46 10.79
C GLY A 29 -14.68 -13.81 11.47
N LYS A 30 -14.18 -13.96 12.70
CA LYS A 30 -14.40 -15.17 13.51
C LYS A 30 -15.77 -15.20 14.18
N GLU A 31 -16.28 -14.03 14.57
CA GLU A 31 -17.55 -13.88 15.28
C GLU A 31 -18.40 -12.83 14.58
N LYS A 32 -19.67 -13.17 14.32
CA LYS A 32 -20.57 -12.30 13.57
C LYS A 32 -20.89 -11.06 14.42
N PRO A 33 -20.60 -9.85 13.92
CA PRO A 33 -20.85 -8.62 14.67
C PRO A 33 -22.35 -8.42 14.94
N ALA A 34 -22.62 -7.69 16.02
CA ALA A 34 -23.98 -7.33 16.42
C ALA A 34 -24.67 -6.52 15.30
N MET A 35 -25.91 -6.89 14.98
CA MET A 35 -26.62 -6.34 13.82
C MET A 35 -26.86 -4.83 13.98
N ASP A 36 -27.10 -4.38 15.20
CA ASP A 36 -27.24 -2.99 15.62
C ASP A 36 -26.01 -2.12 15.29
N THR A 37 -24.81 -2.70 15.30
CA THR A 37 -23.58 -1.99 14.90
C THR A 37 -23.42 -1.93 13.38
N VAL A 38 -23.84 -2.98 12.67
CA VAL A 38 -23.63 -3.12 11.22
C VAL A 38 -24.71 -2.41 10.40
N LEU A 39 -25.95 -2.39 10.90
CA LEU A 39 -27.10 -1.78 10.23
C LEU A 39 -26.83 -0.33 9.76
N PRO A 40 -26.34 0.60 10.61
CA PRO A 40 -26.08 1.96 10.16
C PRO A 40 -24.97 2.03 9.09
N LEU A 41 -23.98 1.14 9.14
CA LEU A 41 -22.90 1.08 8.14
C LEU A 41 -23.44 0.64 6.77
N LEU A 42 -24.34 -0.34 6.74
CA LEU A 42 -25.00 -0.80 5.52
C LEU A 42 -25.91 0.28 4.92
N GLU A 43 -26.63 1.02 5.75
CA GLU A 43 -27.46 2.14 5.30
C GLU A 43 -26.62 3.28 4.73
N ALA A 44 -25.53 3.66 5.40
CA ALA A 44 -24.59 4.67 4.92
C ALA A 44 -23.95 4.25 3.58
N LEU A 45 -23.57 2.98 3.45
CA LEU A 45 -23.04 2.42 2.20
C LEU A 45 -24.07 2.45 1.08
N LYS A 46 -25.35 2.15 1.39
CA LYS A 46 -26.44 2.18 0.42
C LYS A 46 -26.76 3.61 -0.04
N GLN A 47 -26.75 4.58 0.85
CA GLN A 47 -26.97 6.00 0.53
C GLN A 47 -25.83 6.56 -0.33
N ASN A 48 -24.59 6.16 -0.05
CA ASN A 48 -23.39 6.68 -0.72
C ASN A 48 -22.80 5.67 -1.71
N LYS A 49 -23.64 4.84 -2.33
CA LYS A 49 -23.20 3.74 -3.20
C LYS A 49 -22.26 4.19 -4.33
N ALA A 50 -22.56 5.32 -4.98
CA ALA A 50 -21.76 5.83 -6.08
C ALA A 50 -20.35 6.25 -5.62
N GLU A 51 -20.25 6.94 -4.47
CA GLU A 51 -18.97 7.34 -3.88
C GLU A 51 -18.17 6.11 -3.42
N ALA A 52 -18.84 5.12 -2.84
CA ALA A 52 -18.22 3.87 -2.42
C ALA A 52 -17.62 3.10 -3.61
N ILE A 53 -18.33 3.01 -4.74
CA ILE A 53 -17.81 2.38 -5.96
C ILE A 53 -16.55 3.11 -6.42
N VAL A 54 -16.59 4.44 -6.49
CA VAL A 54 -15.44 5.25 -6.93
C VAL A 54 -14.23 5.07 -5.99
N CYS A 55 -14.44 4.98 -4.67
CA CYS A 55 -13.36 4.69 -3.72
C CYS A 55 -12.78 3.29 -3.90
N LEU A 56 -13.63 2.27 -4.03
CA LEU A 56 -13.17 0.89 -4.20
C LEU A 56 -12.43 0.69 -5.53
N GLN A 57 -12.88 1.34 -6.62
CA GLN A 57 -12.17 1.34 -7.91
C GLN A 57 -10.79 2.00 -7.80
N GLN A 58 -10.69 3.12 -7.08
CA GLN A 58 -9.39 3.76 -6.84
C GLN A 58 -8.47 2.90 -5.97
N ALA A 59 -9.02 2.20 -4.98
CA ALA A 59 -8.27 1.28 -4.13
C ALA A 59 -7.77 0.05 -4.92
N GLU A 60 -8.60 -0.54 -5.79
CA GLU A 60 -8.17 -1.60 -6.71
C GLU A 60 -7.09 -1.10 -7.67
N ALA A 61 -7.28 0.06 -8.32
CA ALA A 61 -6.28 0.62 -9.21
C ALA A 61 -4.96 0.96 -8.49
N LEU A 62 -5.03 1.39 -7.23
CA LEU A 62 -3.86 1.60 -6.38
C LEU A 62 -3.19 0.26 -6.05
N ASN A 63 -3.95 -0.75 -5.63
CA ASN A 63 -3.44 -2.09 -5.34
C ASN A 63 -2.83 -2.75 -6.58
N GLU A 64 -3.43 -2.62 -7.77
CA GLU A 64 -2.88 -3.11 -9.02
C GLU A 64 -1.55 -2.40 -9.35
N ARG A 65 -1.50 -1.07 -9.15
CA ARG A 65 -0.25 -0.31 -9.26
C ARG A 65 0.79 -0.76 -8.23
N MET A 66 0.39 -1.07 -7.01
CA MET A 66 1.28 -1.56 -5.94
C MET A 66 1.74 -3.00 -6.18
N ALA A 67 0.89 -3.87 -6.76
CA ALA A 67 1.23 -5.24 -7.15
C ALA A 67 2.24 -5.27 -8.30
N ILE A 68 2.21 -4.28 -9.19
CA ILE A 68 3.23 -4.08 -10.23
C ILE A 68 4.52 -3.46 -9.64
N MET A 69 4.43 -2.72 -8.52
CA MET A 69 5.54 -1.97 -7.92
C MET A 69 6.20 -2.57 -6.68
N GLY A 70 5.78 -3.76 -6.22
CA GLY A 70 6.41 -4.48 -5.11
C GLY A 70 6.22 -3.78 -3.76
N GLU A 71 5.12 -4.08 -3.07
CA GLU A 71 4.77 -4.01 -1.63
C GLU A 71 5.30 -2.90 -0.68
N ASN A 72 6.15 -1.94 -1.06
CA ASN A 72 6.86 -1.11 -0.09
C ASN A 72 6.92 0.39 -0.42
N CYS A 73 5.92 0.93 -1.11
CA CYS A 73 5.85 2.37 -1.38
C CYS A 73 4.53 2.94 -0.88
N SER A 74 4.55 3.62 0.26
CA SER A 74 3.53 4.63 0.53
C SER A 74 3.62 5.70 -0.57
N PRO A 75 2.51 6.25 -1.09
CA PRO A 75 2.53 7.23 -2.17
C PRO A 75 3.32 8.51 -1.84
N ASP A 76 3.55 8.78 -0.56
CA ASP A 76 4.31 9.92 -0.06
C ASP A 76 5.82 9.65 0.09
N GLU A 77 6.27 8.39 -0.03
CA GLU A 77 7.68 8.01 0.11
C GLU A 77 8.40 8.09 -1.23
N VAL A 78 8.94 9.28 -1.50
CA VAL A 78 9.65 9.61 -2.75
C VAL A 78 11.18 9.48 -2.59
N LEU A 79 11.68 9.12 -1.41
CA LEU A 79 13.11 9.03 -1.15
C LEU A 79 13.51 7.61 -0.72
N PRO A 80 14.74 7.16 -1.05
CA PRO A 80 15.27 5.91 -0.55
C PRO A 80 15.32 5.87 0.98
N TYR A 81 15.06 4.71 1.55
CA TYR A 81 15.10 4.50 2.99
C TYR A 81 15.62 3.11 3.34
N VAL A 82 15.96 2.90 4.62
CA VAL A 82 16.41 1.60 5.14
C VAL A 82 15.37 1.08 6.12
N THR A 83 14.92 -0.15 5.92
CA THR A 83 13.97 -0.81 6.81
C THR A 83 14.61 -1.26 8.12
N GLU A 84 13.80 -1.61 9.11
CA GLU A 84 14.26 -2.20 10.38
C GLU A 84 15.04 -3.51 10.17
N PHE A 85 14.84 -4.18 9.03
CA PHE A 85 15.59 -5.37 8.61
C PHE A 85 16.93 -5.05 7.90
N ASN A 86 17.40 -3.81 7.99
CA ASN A 86 18.64 -3.35 7.38
C ASN A 86 18.68 -3.57 5.86
N SER A 87 17.53 -3.38 5.19
CA SER A 87 17.42 -3.49 3.73
C SER A 87 17.12 -2.11 3.14
N LEU A 88 17.93 -1.72 2.15
CA LEU A 88 17.72 -0.53 1.34
C LEU A 88 16.50 -0.74 0.44
N VAL A 89 15.53 0.15 0.55
CA VAL A 89 14.37 0.26 -0.34
C VAL A 89 14.53 1.55 -1.14
N ILE A 90 14.40 1.45 -2.46
CA ILE A 90 14.39 2.61 -3.36
C ILE A 90 13.00 2.66 -4.01
N PRO A 91 12.13 3.57 -3.57
CA PRO A 91 10.81 3.72 -4.18
C PRO A 91 10.88 4.01 -5.67
N PHE A 92 9.94 3.48 -6.46
CA PHE A 92 9.87 3.77 -7.89
C PHE A 92 9.56 5.24 -8.18
N ALA A 93 8.84 5.91 -7.27
CA ALA A 93 8.62 7.36 -7.31
C ALA A 93 9.91 8.17 -7.08
N SER A 94 10.98 7.55 -6.57
CA SER A 94 12.24 8.24 -6.32
C SER A 94 12.83 8.83 -7.60
N PRO A 95 13.56 9.97 -7.49
CA PRO A 95 14.30 10.53 -8.61
C PRO A 95 15.14 9.46 -9.31
N ALA A 96 15.21 9.53 -10.64
CA ALA A 96 15.91 8.53 -11.46
C ALA A 96 17.39 8.32 -11.07
N ARG A 97 18.00 9.31 -10.42
CA ARG A 97 19.35 9.18 -9.85
C ARG A 97 19.47 8.03 -8.85
N TYR A 98 18.41 7.67 -8.13
CA TYR A 98 18.43 6.57 -7.15
C TYR A 98 18.18 5.20 -7.78
N HIS A 99 17.67 5.13 -9.01
CA HIS A 99 17.39 3.86 -9.70
C HIS A 99 18.66 3.31 -10.34
N TRP A 100 19.47 2.58 -9.56
CA TRP A 100 20.70 1.95 -10.05
C TRP A 100 20.45 1.07 -11.30
N TRP A 101 19.28 0.41 -11.38
CA TRP A 101 18.86 -0.41 -12.53
C TRP A 101 18.52 0.41 -13.79
N LYS A 102 18.45 1.74 -13.70
CA LYS A 102 18.28 2.67 -14.84
C LYS A 102 19.56 3.48 -15.13
N GLY A 103 20.71 3.06 -14.61
CA GLY A 103 21.97 3.80 -14.75
C GLY A 103 22.10 4.98 -13.79
N GLY A 104 21.31 5.00 -12.71
CA GLY A 104 21.49 5.90 -11.58
C GLY A 104 22.68 5.53 -10.70
N GLN A 105 22.80 6.21 -9.57
CA GLN A 105 23.81 5.98 -8.53
C GLN A 105 23.67 4.58 -7.92
N SER A 106 24.79 4.05 -7.45
CA SER A 106 24.84 2.72 -6.85
C SER A 106 24.06 2.66 -5.51
N PRO A 107 23.63 1.46 -5.08
CA PRO A 107 23.09 1.26 -3.73
C PRO A 107 24.02 1.77 -2.63
N CYS A 108 25.34 1.63 -2.82
CA CYS A 108 26.36 2.10 -1.88
C CYS A 108 26.41 3.63 -1.77
N GLU A 109 26.27 4.36 -2.88
CA GLU A 109 26.19 5.83 -2.85
C GLU A 109 24.92 6.29 -2.15
N THR A 110 23.80 5.63 -2.44
CA THR A 110 22.53 5.88 -1.76
C THR A 110 22.63 5.65 -0.25
N LEU A 111 23.29 4.58 0.20
CA LEU A 111 23.50 4.30 1.62
C LEU A 111 24.41 5.33 2.30
N LYS A 112 25.41 5.86 1.58
CA LYS A 112 26.25 6.96 2.09
C LYS A 112 25.45 8.24 2.27
N GLU A 113 24.56 8.58 1.34
CA GLU A 113 23.66 9.73 1.48
C GLU A 113 22.72 9.58 2.68
N LEU A 114 22.26 8.37 2.96
CA LEU A 114 21.42 8.06 4.12
C LEU A 114 22.20 7.96 5.44
N GLY A 115 23.52 8.11 5.43
CA GLY A 115 24.38 7.96 6.62
C GLY A 115 24.49 6.52 7.14
N ARG A 116 24.02 5.53 6.36
CA ARG A 116 24.01 4.10 6.73
C ARG A 116 25.23 3.37 6.19
N CYS A 117 26.41 3.90 6.54
CA CYS A 117 27.69 3.32 6.16
C CYS A 117 27.91 1.92 6.78
N ASP A 118 27.20 1.60 7.87
CA ASP A 118 27.17 0.30 8.54
C ASP A 118 26.69 -0.84 7.62
N LEU A 119 25.92 -0.51 6.57
CA LEU A 119 25.36 -1.50 5.64
C LEU A 119 26.18 -1.66 4.37
N LEU A 120 27.26 -0.91 4.18
CA LEU A 120 28.03 -0.94 2.94
C LEU A 120 28.60 -2.32 2.61
N ASP A 121 29.08 -3.07 3.62
CA ASP A 121 29.62 -4.42 3.40
C ASP A 121 28.56 -5.42 2.90
N LYS A 122 27.28 -5.25 3.28
CA LYS A 122 26.17 -6.07 2.77
C LYS A 122 25.92 -5.82 1.28
N TYR A 123 26.12 -4.58 0.81
CA TYR A 123 25.83 -4.17 -0.58
C TYR A 123 27.08 -4.13 -1.48
N ARG A 124 28.25 -4.37 -0.90
CA ARG A 124 29.56 -4.37 -1.58
C ARG A 124 29.67 -5.38 -2.74
N HIS A 125 28.89 -6.45 -2.70
CA HIS A 125 28.90 -7.53 -3.69
C HIS A 125 27.98 -7.30 -4.90
N VAL A 126 27.17 -6.24 -4.92
CA VAL A 126 26.17 -6.02 -5.98
C VAL A 126 26.73 -5.19 -7.15
N SER A 127 28.01 -4.80 -7.11
CA SER A 127 28.71 -4.08 -8.20
C SER A 127 29.72 -4.97 -8.95
N GLY A 128 29.42 -6.25 -9.11
CA GLY A 128 30.10 -7.14 -10.05
C GLY A 128 29.20 -7.37 -11.26
N ASN A 129 29.57 -6.76 -12.39
CA ASN A 129 29.03 -7.02 -13.73
C ASN A 129 29.30 -8.46 -14.17
#